data_AF-A0A0D2WUP9-F1
#
_entry.id   AF-A0A0D2WUP9-F1
#
_cell.length_a   1.000
_cell.length_b   1.000
_cell.length_c   1.000
_cell.angle_alpha   90.00
_cell.angle_beta   90.00
_cell.angle_gamma   90.00
#
_symmetry.space_group_name_H-M   'P 1'
#
loop_
_entity.id
_entity.type
_entity.pdbx_description
1 polymer ?
#
loop_
_entity_poly.entity_id
_entity_poly.type
_entity_poly.pdbx_seq_one_letter_code
_entity_poly.pdbx_strand_id
1 'polypeptide(L)'
;MRNLAWLLRCHRSLEPSVSGFADSLRVCGLCANFLVDQQASPDKFAHSLASERHEFSGFNLVVGDIQSGNFQYVSNRVNQDYQSVQPCVLHGVSNGVLDEPWPKVTRGKANIDAAVNRANADADQVAAHLASAMRDQQKCSDDQLPKTGVPIEWERKLSPVFVEFPEAAYGTRSIAVQVVDHNGHSVFYEHTRDSETGEWKQQRFSFSLNDEMHS
;
A
#
# COMPACT_ATOMS: atom_id res chain seq x y z
N MET A 1 -17.14 -6.80 11.08
CA MET A 1 -15.70 -6.82 10.75
C MET A 1 -15.41 -5.69 9.78
N ARG A 2 -14.42 -4.84 10.08
CA ARG A 2 -14.06 -3.67 9.25
C ARG A 2 -12.67 -3.91 8.68
N ASN A 3 -12.57 -5.01 7.95
CA ASN A 3 -11.33 -5.54 7.43
C ASN A 3 -10.74 -4.56 6.40
N LEU A 4 -9.44 -4.34 6.46
CA LEU A 4 -8.68 -3.56 5.50
C LEU A 4 -7.55 -4.43 4.95
N ALA A 5 -7.39 -4.43 3.63
CA ALA A 5 -6.30 -5.13 2.97
C ALA A 5 -5.63 -4.21 1.93
N TRP A 6 -4.31 -4.06 2.04
CA TRP A 6 -3.48 -3.32 1.09
C TRP A 6 -2.43 -4.25 0.53
N LEU A 7 -2.47 -4.43 -0.79
CA LEU A 7 -1.52 -5.25 -1.50
C LEU A 7 -0.67 -4.38 -2.43
N LEU A 8 0.64 -4.48 -2.25
CA LEU A 8 1.61 -3.92 -3.17
C LEU A 8 2.38 -5.06 -3.86
N ARG A 9 2.22 -5.16 -5.18
CA ARG A 9 2.99 -6.10 -5.99
C ARG A 9 4.42 -5.59 -6.11
N CYS A 10 5.39 -6.43 -5.78
CA CYS A 10 6.79 -6.12 -6.00
C CYS A 10 7.21 -6.64 -7.38
N HIS A 11 7.94 -5.84 -8.16
CA HIS A 11 8.55 -6.36 -9.38
C HIS A 11 9.63 -7.39 -9.04
N ARG A 12 9.78 -8.39 -9.91
CA ARG A 12 10.86 -9.38 -9.85
C ARG A 12 12.19 -8.63 -10.10
N SER A 13 13.24 -8.92 -9.33
CA SER A 13 14.58 -8.78 -9.89
C SER A 13 14.63 -9.69 -11.13
N LEU A 14 15.20 -9.22 -12.24
CA LEU A 14 15.26 -9.92 -13.52
C LEU A 14 16.07 -11.23 -13.41
N GLU A 15 15.47 -12.26 -12.85
CA GLU A 15 15.94 -13.65 -12.95
C GLU A 15 15.11 -14.40 -13.99
N PRO A 16 15.72 -15.32 -14.77
CA PRO A 16 15.13 -15.88 -15.97
C PRO A 16 13.76 -16.53 -15.71
N SER A 17 12.88 -16.40 -16.69
CA SER A 17 11.55 -16.98 -16.70
C SER A 17 11.63 -18.50 -16.58
N VAL A 18 10.99 -19.07 -15.55
CA VAL A 18 10.56 -20.46 -15.59
C VAL A 18 9.18 -20.46 -16.24
N SER A 19 9.09 -21.07 -17.41
CA SER A 19 7.87 -21.26 -18.20
C SER A 19 6.84 -22.09 -17.44
N GLY A 20 5.62 -21.57 -17.30
CA GLY A 20 4.50 -22.30 -16.72
C GLY A 20 3.32 -21.38 -16.41
N PHE A 21 2.57 -20.95 -17.43
CA PHE A 21 1.24 -20.35 -17.22
C PHE A 21 0.23 -21.48 -16.99
N ALA A 22 0.16 -21.98 -15.76
CA ALA A 22 -0.92 -22.84 -15.30
C ALA A 22 -1.43 -22.24 -13.98
N ASP A 23 -2.66 -21.68 -13.99
CA ASP A 23 -3.53 -21.28 -12.87
C ASP A 23 -2.92 -20.96 -11.49
N SER A 24 -1.72 -20.38 -11.46
CA SER A 24 -0.98 -20.06 -10.25
C SER A 24 -1.68 -18.91 -9.52
N LEU A 25 -2.01 -19.14 -8.25
CA LEU A 25 -2.64 -18.20 -7.33
C LEU A 25 -2.26 -16.74 -7.62
N ARG A 26 -3.20 -15.95 -8.12
CA ARG A 26 -2.95 -14.53 -8.37
C ARG A 26 -2.88 -13.82 -7.03
N VAL A 27 -1.77 -13.12 -6.77
CA VAL A 27 -1.59 -12.26 -5.59
C VAL A 27 -2.80 -11.33 -5.38
N CYS A 28 -3.43 -10.88 -6.47
CA CYS A 28 -4.64 -10.04 -6.45
C CYS A 28 -5.82 -10.64 -5.66
N GLY A 29 -5.91 -11.97 -5.60
CA GLY A 29 -6.97 -12.67 -4.85
C GLY A 29 -6.80 -12.59 -3.33
N LEU A 30 -5.59 -12.30 -2.82
CA LEU A 30 -5.32 -12.28 -1.37
C LEU A 30 -6.16 -11.23 -0.63
N CYS A 31 -6.30 -10.02 -1.18
CA CYS A 31 -7.16 -8.99 -0.60
C CYS A 31 -8.62 -9.45 -0.59
N ALA A 32 -9.12 -9.97 -1.72
CA ALA A 32 -10.50 -10.42 -1.82
C ALA A 32 -10.78 -11.53 -0.81
N ASN A 33 -9.91 -12.53 -0.72
CA ASN A 33 -10.05 -13.65 0.22
C ASN A 33 -10.14 -13.19 1.67
N PHE A 34 -9.32 -12.22 2.09
CA PHE A 34 -9.38 -11.66 3.45
C PHE A 34 -10.66 -10.83 3.69
N LEU A 35 -11.08 -10.05 2.69
CA LEU A 35 -12.22 -9.14 2.83
C LEU A 35 -13.57 -9.86 2.82
N VAL A 36 -13.70 -10.98 2.10
CA VAL A 36 -14.94 -11.77 2.04
C VAL A 36 -15.07 -12.78 3.18
N ASP A 37 -13.95 -13.19 3.78
CA ASP A 37 -13.96 -14.08 4.94
C ASP A 37 -14.37 -13.32 6.21
N GLN A 38 -15.66 -13.40 6.53
CA GLN A 38 -16.25 -12.79 7.72
C GLN A 38 -15.83 -13.47 9.03
N GLN A 39 -14.90 -14.43 9.04
CA GLN A 39 -14.38 -15.05 10.28
C GLN A 39 -12.85 -14.96 10.35
N ALA A 40 -12.20 -14.42 9.32
CA ALA A 40 -10.78 -14.19 9.31
C ALA A 40 -10.41 -13.07 10.30
N SER A 41 -9.60 -13.42 11.31
CA SER A 41 -8.79 -12.41 12.00
C SER A 41 -7.51 -12.15 11.22
N PRO A 42 -6.90 -10.95 11.34
CA PRO A 42 -5.61 -10.65 10.70
C PRO A 42 -4.54 -11.71 10.99
N ASP A 43 -4.42 -12.18 12.24
CA ASP A 43 -3.46 -13.21 12.64
C ASP A 43 -3.75 -14.57 12.00
N LYS A 44 -5.02 -15.01 11.99
CA LYS A 44 -5.40 -16.31 11.40
C LYS A 44 -5.11 -16.31 9.89
N PHE A 45 -5.44 -15.22 9.21
CA PHE A 45 -5.20 -15.06 7.78
C PHE A 45 -3.70 -14.98 7.46
N ALA A 46 -2.94 -14.19 8.23
CA ALA A 46 -1.49 -14.09 8.06
C ALA A 46 -0.80 -15.43 8.31
N HIS A 47 -1.24 -16.18 9.33
CA HIS A 47 -0.73 -17.50 9.64
C HIS A 47 -1.06 -18.54 8.55
N SER A 48 -2.28 -18.56 8.03
CA SER A 48 -2.64 -19.48 6.94
C SER A 48 -1.90 -19.17 5.64
N LEU A 49 -1.67 -17.88 5.34
CA LEU A 49 -0.91 -17.48 4.17
C LEU A 49 0.58 -17.84 4.29
N ALA A 50 1.12 -17.94 5.51
CA ALA A 50 2.52 -18.22 5.73
C ALA A 50 2.98 -19.55 5.07
N SER A 51 2.14 -20.59 5.09
CA SER A 51 2.50 -21.89 4.48
C SER A 51 2.51 -21.89 2.96
N GLU A 52 1.75 -21.00 2.31
CA GLU A 52 1.54 -20.98 0.86
C GLU A 52 2.24 -19.77 0.18
N ARG A 53 2.83 -18.86 0.95
CA ARG A 53 3.39 -17.58 0.44
C ARG A 53 4.43 -17.74 -0.67
N HIS A 54 5.14 -18.87 -0.71
CA HIS A 54 6.19 -19.16 -1.68
C HIS A 54 5.65 -19.49 -3.08
N GLU A 55 4.36 -19.84 -3.18
CA GLU A 55 3.70 -20.08 -4.46
C GLU A 55 3.38 -18.78 -5.21
N PHE A 56 3.41 -17.64 -4.50
CA PHE A 56 3.13 -16.33 -5.07
C PHE A 56 4.39 -15.66 -5.63
N SER A 57 4.19 -14.80 -6.62
CA SER A 57 5.21 -13.80 -7.00
C SER A 57 5.48 -12.83 -5.84
N GLY A 58 6.62 -12.13 -5.86
CA GLY A 58 7.01 -11.17 -4.82
C GLY A 58 5.91 -10.17 -4.44
N PHE A 59 5.54 -10.11 -3.15
CA PHE A 59 4.46 -9.23 -2.66
C PHE A 59 4.74 -8.62 -1.29
N ASN A 60 4.06 -7.51 -1.02
CA ASN A 60 3.87 -6.90 0.29
C ASN A 60 2.35 -6.84 0.55
N LEU A 61 1.89 -7.42 1.64
CA LEU A 61 0.48 -7.42 2.03
C LEU A 61 0.34 -6.89 3.45
N VAL A 62 -0.56 -5.94 3.65
CA VAL A 62 -1.01 -5.50 4.98
C VAL A 62 -2.48 -5.88 5.10
N VAL A 63 -2.81 -6.71 6.08
CA VAL A 63 -4.19 -7.05 6.47
C VAL A 63 -4.44 -6.56 7.88
N GLY A 64 -5.65 -6.09 8.16
CA GLY A 64 -5.98 -5.67 9.51
C GLY A 64 -7.45 -5.47 9.75
N ASP A 65 -7.78 -5.35 11.02
CA ASP A 65 -9.09 -4.94 11.50
C ASP A 65 -8.96 -3.54 12.13
N ILE A 66 -9.63 -2.57 11.51
CA ILE A 66 -9.54 -1.15 11.88
C ILE A 66 -10.02 -0.91 13.31
N GLN A 67 -11.04 -1.64 13.78
CA GLN A 67 -11.68 -1.40 15.08
C GLN A 67 -10.82 -1.87 16.24
N SER A 68 -10.16 -3.01 16.09
CA SER A 68 -9.21 -3.54 17.07
C SER A 68 -7.83 -2.91 16.96
N GLY A 69 -7.52 -2.25 15.83
CA GLY A 69 -6.18 -1.75 15.54
C GLY A 69 -5.15 -2.87 15.29
N ASN A 70 -5.62 -4.10 15.05
CA ASN A 70 -4.75 -5.24 14.78
C ASN A 70 -4.42 -5.29 13.28
N PHE A 71 -3.16 -5.03 12.94
CA PHE A 71 -2.64 -5.09 11.58
C PHE A 71 -1.44 -6.02 11.50
N GLN A 72 -1.39 -6.82 10.44
CA GLN A 72 -0.34 -7.78 10.14
C GLN A 72 0.23 -7.49 8.76
N TYR A 73 1.55 -7.49 8.67
CA TYR A 73 2.28 -7.46 7.41
C TYR A 73 2.77 -8.85 7.05
N VAL A 74 2.52 -9.23 5.80
CA VAL A 74 2.95 -10.50 5.21
C VAL A 74 3.72 -10.21 3.93
N SER A 75 4.87 -10.86 3.76
CA SER A 75 5.64 -10.82 2.53
C SER A 75 6.42 -12.11 2.33
N ASN A 76 6.52 -12.56 1.08
CA ASN A 76 7.40 -13.66 0.70
C ASN A 76 8.85 -13.21 0.39
N ARG A 77 9.19 -11.96 0.70
CA ARG A 77 10.56 -11.40 0.57
C ARG A 77 11.36 -11.43 1.88
N VAL A 78 10.71 -11.75 3.00
CA VAL A 78 11.35 -11.88 4.32
C VAL A 78 11.31 -13.33 4.78
N ASN A 79 12.33 -13.74 5.53
CA ASN A 79 12.36 -15.06 6.18
C ASN A 79 11.64 -15.03 7.54
N GLN A 80 10.43 -14.47 7.53
CA GLN A 80 9.52 -14.36 8.67
C GLN A 80 8.11 -14.61 8.15
N ASP A 81 7.31 -15.37 8.89
CA ASP A 81 5.97 -15.75 8.45
C ASP A 81 5.05 -14.53 8.29
N TYR A 82 5.00 -13.69 9.32
CA TYR A 82 4.35 -12.38 9.31
C TYR A 82 4.86 -11.54 10.49
N GLN A 83 4.60 -10.23 10.45
CA GLN A 83 4.94 -9.31 11.53
C GLN A 83 3.75 -8.39 11.88
N SER A 84 3.59 -8.07 13.16
CA SER A 84 2.59 -7.10 13.60
C SER A 84 3.03 -5.69 13.24
N VAL A 85 2.14 -4.94 12.56
CA VAL A 85 2.33 -3.51 12.29
C VAL A 85 2.04 -2.75 13.59
N GLN A 86 3.07 -2.13 14.15
CA GLN A 86 2.98 -1.56 15.49
C GLN A 86 2.06 -0.32 15.50
N PRO A 87 1.08 -0.24 16.41
CA PRO A 87 0.24 0.94 16.54
C PRO A 87 1.08 2.14 17.00
N CYS A 88 0.58 3.35 16.74
CA CYS A 88 1.24 4.61 17.08
C CYS A 88 2.62 4.84 16.44
N VAL A 89 2.99 4.01 15.46
CA VAL A 89 4.20 4.17 14.65
C VAL A 89 3.80 4.42 13.20
N LEU A 90 4.44 5.41 12.56
CA LEU A 90 4.28 5.59 11.13
C LEU A 90 5.12 4.53 10.39
N HIS A 91 4.44 3.66 9.66
CA HIS A 91 5.06 2.61 8.84
C HIS A 91 5.01 2.99 7.35
N GLY A 92 5.99 2.52 6.57
CA GLY A 92 6.01 2.73 5.12
C GLY A 92 6.49 1.51 4.36
N VAL A 93 5.92 1.25 3.18
CA VAL A 93 6.31 0.14 2.32
C VAL A 93 6.35 0.57 0.86
N SER A 94 7.29 0.03 0.11
CA SER A 94 7.37 0.24 -1.34
C SER A 94 7.77 -1.07 -2.05
N ASN A 95 8.74 -1.04 -2.96
CA ASN A 95 9.24 -2.26 -3.61
C ASN A 95 10.17 -3.08 -2.70
N GLY A 96 10.71 -2.46 -1.65
CA GLY A 96 11.39 -3.14 -0.55
C GLY A 96 10.42 -3.72 0.48
N VAL A 97 10.95 -4.20 1.59
CA VAL A 97 10.16 -4.72 2.72
C VAL A 97 9.62 -3.60 3.61
N LEU A 98 8.79 -3.93 4.60
CA LEU A 98 8.23 -2.95 5.55
C LEU A 98 9.35 -2.13 6.21
N ASP A 99 9.20 -0.80 6.19
CA ASP A 99 10.14 0.21 6.71
C ASP A 99 11.57 0.16 6.20
N GLU A 100 11.81 -0.54 5.09
CA GLU A 100 13.09 -0.45 4.41
C GLU A 100 13.34 1.02 4.00
N PRO A 101 14.49 1.63 4.34
CA PRO A 101 14.69 3.08 4.32
C PRO A 101 14.97 3.62 2.90
N TRP A 102 14.18 3.19 1.93
CA TRP A 102 14.25 3.71 0.56
C TRP A 102 13.93 5.20 0.58
N PRO A 103 14.58 6.01 -0.27
CA PRO A 103 14.40 7.47 -0.24
C PRO A 103 12.93 7.91 -0.32
N LYS A 104 12.12 7.26 -1.17
CA LYS A 104 10.67 7.52 -1.27
C LYS A 104 9.88 7.11 -0.04
N VAL A 105 10.29 6.07 0.69
CA VAL A 105 9.65 5.66 1.94
C VAL A 105 9.94 6.71 3.01
N THR A 106 11.20 7.08 3.17
CA THR A 106 11.62 8.12 4.13
C THR A 106 10.96 9.47 3.83
N ARG A 107 10.96 9.91 2.56
CA ARG A 107 10.29 11.15 2.13
C ARG A 107 8.78 11.08 2.28
N GLY A 108 8.16 9.98 1.87
CA GLY A 108 6.71 9.76 2.03
C GLY A 108 6.28 9.83 3.49
N LYS A 109 7.04 9.19 4.39
CA LYS A 109 6.79 9.25 5.85
C LYS A 109 6.90 10.68 6.37
N ALA A 110 7.94 11.43 5.98
CA ALA A 110 8.09 12.83 6.38
C ALA A 110 6.94 13.72 5.87
N ASN A 111 6.50 13.52 4.62
CA ASN A 111 5.40 14.29 4.03
C ASN A 111 4.06 13.97 4.72
N ILE A 112 3.80 12.69 5.02
CA ILE A 112 2.60 12.24 5.74
C ILE A 112 2.59 12.81 7.16
N ASP A 113 3.71 12.74 7.89
CA ASP A 113 3.81 13.30 9.24
C ASP A 113 3.54 14.81 9.25
N ALA A 114 4.14 15.56 8.31
CA ALA A 114 3.85 16.97 8.14
C ALA A 114 2.38 17.26 7.76
N ALA A 115 1.76 16.41 6.94
CA ALA A 115 0.36 16.55 6.52
C ALA A 115 -0.62 16.34 7.69
N VAL A 116 -0.38 15.33 8.52
CA VAL A 116 -1.18 15.03 9.72
C VAL A 116 -1.05 16.17 10.73
N ASN A 117 0.16 16.63 11.00
CA ASN A 117 0.42 17.71 11.97
C ASN A 117 -0.15 19.08 11.55
N ARG A 118 -0.47 19.28 10.26
CA ARG A 118 -1.09 20.51 9.75
C ARG A 118 -2.62 20.51 9.81
N ALA A 119 -3.24 19.33 9.91
CA ALA A 119 -4.69 19.22 9.85
C ALA A 119 -5.33 19.53 11.21
N ASN A 120 -6.48 20.21 11.21
CA ASN A 120 -7.21 20.57 12.44
C ASN A 120 -8.07 19.40 12.98
N ALA A 121 -7.55 18.16 12.93
CA ALA A 121 -8.26 16.92 13.28
C ALA A 121 -9.56 16.62 12.48
N ASP A 122 -9.90 17.42 11.47
CA ASP A 122 -10.98 17.14 10.53
C ASP A 122 -10.59 16.04 9.54
N ALA A 123 -11.36 14.95 9.48
CA ALA A 123 -11.02 13.77 8.70
C ALA A 123 -10.89 14.05 7.20
N ASP A 124 -11.66 14.99 6.67
CA ASP A 124 -11.62 15.40 5.27
C ASP A 124 -10.36 16.20 4.94
N GLN A 125 -10.01 17.17 5.79
CA GLN A 125 -8.75 17.90 5.66
C GLN A 125 -7.55 16.98 5.76
N VAL A 126 -7.56 16.05 6.72
CA VAL A 126 -6.51 15.03 6.85
C VAL A 126 -6.40 14.23 5.56
N ALA A 127 -7.52 13.70 5.04
CA ALA A 127 -7.52 12.90 3.81
C ALA A 127 -6.97 13.68 2.61
N ALA A 128 -7.38 14.94 2.45
CA ALA A 128 -6.90 15.82 1.38
C ALA A 128 -5.40 16.13 1.50
N HIS A 129 -4.90 16.42 2.70
CA HIS A 129 -3.47 16.67 2.93
C HIS A 129 -2.63 15.41 2.67
N LEU A 130 -3.09 14.24 3.12
CA LEU A 130 -2.44 12.96 2.84
C LEU A 130 -2.40 12.67 1.33
N ALA A 131 -3.50 12.88 0.62
CA ALA A 131 -3.55 12.69 -0.83
C ALA A 131 -2.58 13.63 -1.57
N SER A 132 -2.44 14.88 -1.09
CA SER A 132 -1.47 15.84 -1.62
C SER A 132 -0.03 15.44 -1.35
N ALA A 133 0.28 14.95 -0.14
CA ALA A 133 1.60 14.45 0.23
C ALA A 133 2.08 13.29 -0.67
N MET A 134 1.15 12.45 -1.13
CA MET A 134 1.43 11.33 -2.04
C MET A 134 1.69 11.76 -3.50
N ARG A 135 1.52 13.04 -3.85
CA ARG A 135 1.80 13.59 -5.19
C ARG A 135 3.23 14.15 -5.34
N ASP A 136 4.11 13.88 -4.39
CA ASP A 136 5.50 14.35 -4.42
C ASP A 136 6.30 13.69 -5.57
N GLN A 137 6.73 14.52 -6.53
CA GLN A 137 7.52 14.12 -7.71
C GLN A 137 9.03 14.37 -7.55
N GLN A 138 9.50 14.74 -6.36
CA GLN A 138 10.91 15.05 -6.11
C GLN A 138 11.78 13.81 -6.30
N LYS A 139 12.67 13.88 -7.28
CA LYS A 139 13.70 12.88 -7.53
C LYS A 139 14.78 12.93 -6.46
N CYS A 140 15.37 11.78 -6.16
CA CYS A 140 16.54 11.70 -5.27
C CYS A 140 17.82 11.92 -6.07
N SER A 141 18.87 12.39 -5.39
CA SER A 141 20.19 12.47 -5.97
C SER A 141 20.78 11.06 -6.16
N ASP A 142 21.71 10.91 -7.09
CA ASP A 142 22.26 9.61 -7.49
C ASP A 142 22.88 8.82 -6.34
N ASP A 143 23.50 9.51 -5.38
CA ASP A 143 24.11 8.93 -4.18
C ASP A 143 23.08 8.33 -3.22
N GLN A 144 21.82 8.76 -3.30
CA GLN A 144 20.71 8.27 -2.49
C GLN A 144 19.94 7.14 -3.18
N LEU A 145 20.15 6.91 -4.48
CA LEU A 145 19.38 5.91 -5.22
C LEU A 145 19.69 4.49 -4.73
N PRO A 146 18.67 3.63 -4.61
CA PRO A 146 18.91 2.23 -4.36
C PRO A 146 19.67 1.61 -5.54
N LYS A 147 20.42 0.54 -5.29
CA LYS A 147 21.12 -0.23 -6.33
C LYS A 147 20.35 -1.51 -6.61
N THR A 148 19.19 -1.39 -7.25
CA THR A 148 18.25 -2.53 -7.45
C THR A 148 18.60 -3.42 -8.63
N GLY A 149 19.59 -3.01 -9.44
CA GLY A 149 20.03 -3.73 -10.64
C GLY A 149 19.41 -3.22 -11.95
N VAL A 150 18.62 -2.15 -11.91
CA VAL A 150 18.16 -1.44 -13.11
C VAL A 150 19.11 -0.29 -13.49
N PRO A 151 19.08 0.23 -14.72
CA PRO A 151 19.89 1.38 -15.11
C PRO A 151 19.65 2.61 -14.22
N ILE A 152 20.66 3.43 -13.99
CA ILE A 152 20.57 4.61 -13.11
C ILE A 152 19.46 5.59 -13.53
N GLU A 153 19.20 5.74 -14.83
CA GLU A 153 18.09 6.56 -15.34
C GLU A 153 16.73 6.05 -14.88
N TRP A 154 16.57 4.74 -14.73
CA TRP A 154 15.35 4.13 -14.20
C TRP A 154 15.25 4.33 -12.69
N GLU A 155 16.36 4.14 -11.96
CA GLU A 155 16.39 4.43 -10.52
C GLU A 155 15.96 5.88 -10.22
N ARG A 156 16.47 6.86 -11.00
CA ARG A 156 16.06 8.26 -10.90
C ARG A 156 14.56 8.46 -11.11
N LYS A 157 13.99 7.82 -12.15
CA LYS A 157 12.56 7.93 -12.48
C LYS A 157 11.64 7.22 -11.49
N LEU A 158 12.12 6.16 -10.84
CA LEU A 158 11.39 5.38 -9.83
C LEU A 158 11.55 5.91 -8.40
N SER A 159 12.46 6.87 -8.20
CA SER A 159 12.78 7.47 -6.90
C SER A 159 11.72 8.39 -6.29
N PRO A 160 10.83 9.07 -7.04
CA PRO A 160 9.76 9.88 -6.43
C PRO A 160 8.71 9.03 -5.70
N VAL A 161 7.91 9.69 -4.85
CA VAL A 161 6.71 9.08 -4.25
C VAL A 161 5.64 8.89 -5.34
N PHE A 162 5.42 9.93 -6.13
CA PHE A 162 4.55 9.91 -7.30
C PHE A 162 5.38 9.66 -8.57
N VAL A 163 5.33 8.43 -9.06
CA VAL A 163 6.14 8.01 -10.21
C VAL A 163 5.44 8.40 -11.51
N GLU A 164 6.17 9.09 -12.38
CA GLU A 164 5.80 9.28 -13.78
C GLU A 164 6.91 8.75 -14.67
N PHE A 165 6.61 7.71 -15.45
CA PHE A 165 7.52 7.12 -16.41
C PHE A 165 6.80 6.85 -17.75
N PRO A 166 6.41 7.90 -18.50
CA PRO A 166 5.62 7.78 -19.71
C PRO A 166 6.29 6.90 -20.77
N GLU A 167 7.62 6.94 -20.89
CA GLU A 167 8.35 6.18 -21.91
C GLU A 167 8.30 4.67 -21.66
N ALA A 168 7.99 4.24 -20.44
CA ALA A 168 7.78 2.85 -20.07
C ALA A 168 6.28 2.51 -19.89
N ALA A 169 5.37 3.44 -20.24
CA ALA A 169 3.95 3.35 -19.94
C ALA A 169 3.65 2.98 -18.47
N TYR A 170 4.49 3.50 -17.55
CA TYR A 170 4.47 3.15 -16.13
C TYR A 170 4.35 4.40 -15.25
N GLY A 171 3.72 4.25 -14.09
CA GLY A 171 3.61 5.31 -13.10
C GLY A 171 2.47 5.11 -12.11
N THR A 172 2.31 6.06 -11.21
CA THR A 172 1.24 6.09 -10.23
C THR A 172 -0.12 6.20 -10.95
N ARG A 173 -0.97 5.18 -10.75
CA ARG A 173 -2.30 5.07 -11.38
C ARG A 173 -3.44 5.46 -10.45
N SER A 174 -3.23 5.33 -9.15
CA SER A 174 -4.20 5.72 -8.14
C SER A 174 -3.49 6.21 -6.88
N ILE A 175 -4.21 7.04 -6.12
CA ILE A 175 -3.89 7.42 -4.75
C ILE A 175 -5.14 7.11 -3.95
N ALA A 176 -5.03 6.23 -2.97
CA ALA A 176 -6.09 5.91 -2.04
C ALA A 176 -5.69 6.37 -0.64
N VAL A 177 -6.63 6.94 0.10
CA VAL A 177 -6.45 7.40 1.48
C VAL A 177 -7.65 6.98 2.29
N GLN A 178 -7.41 6.27 3.39
CA GLN A 178 -8.42 5.88 4.35
C GLN A 178 -8.10 6.55 5.69
N VAL A 179 -8.99 7.42 6.15
CA VAL A 179 -8.91 8.06 7.47
C VAL A 179 -10.05 7.54 8.32
N VAL A 180 -9.75 7.22 9.58
CA VAL A 180 -10.75 6.78 10.56
C VAL A 180 -10.49 7.53 11.85
N ASP A 181 -11.50 8.24 12.35
CA ASP A 181 -11.40 8.96 13.61
C ASP A 181 -11.72 8.06 14.82
N HIS A 182 -11.55 8.62 16.02
CA HIS A 182 -11.81 7.91 17.28
C HIS A 182 -13.29 7.55 17.51
N ASN A 183 -14.22 8.18 16.79
CA ASN A 183 -15.64 7.88 16.83
C ASN A 183 -16.03 6.81 15.80
N GLY A 184 -15.06 6.28 15.03
CA GLY A 184 -15.30 5.32 13.97
C GLY A 184 -15.90 5.94 12.71
N HIS A 185 -15.88 7.26 12.56
CA HIS A 185 -16.23 7.90 11.30
C HIS A 185 -15.06 7.74 10.33
N SER A 186 -15.38 7.16 9.17
CA SER A 186 -14.45 6.78 8.13
C SER A 186 -14.63 7.70 6.93
N VAL A 187 -13.52 8.23 6.43
CA VAL A 187 -13.44 8.95 5.14
C VAL A 187 -12.49 8.21 4.23
N PHE A 188 -12.99 7.76 3.09
CA PHE A 188 -12.21 7.20 2.00
C PHE A 188 -12.13 8.19 0.86
N TYR A 189 -10.90 8.53 0.46
CA TYR A 189 -10.61 9.38 -0.69
C TYR A 189 -9.81 8.56 -1.70
N GLU A 190 -10.26 8.55 -2.95
CA GLU A 190 -9.53 7.94 -4.05
C GLU A 190 -9.37 8.91 -5.21
N HIS A 191 -8.19 8.95 -5.78
CA HIS A 191 -7.90 9.67 -7.01
C HIS A 191 -7.29 8.66 -8.00
N THR A 192 -8.03 8.33 -9.05
CA THR A 192 -7.64 7.30 -10.00
C THR A 192 -7.49 7.91 -11.39
N ARG A 193 -6.42 7.52 -12.08
CA ARG A 193 -6.21 7.86 -13.49
C ARG A 193 -7.00 6.88 -14.33
N ASP A 194 -7.76 7.39 -15.29
CA ASP A 194 -8.49 6.60 -16.28
C ASP A 194 -7.50 5.92 -17.24
N SER A 195 -7.74 4.67 -17.61
CA SER A 195 -6.83 3.91 -18.48
C SER A 195 -6.96 4.27 -19.95
N GLU A 196 -8.12 4.76 -20.35
CA GLU A 196 -8.43 5.10 -21.74
C GLU A 196 -8.16 6.58 -22.00
N THR A 197 -8.68 7.46 -21.14
CA THR A 197 -8.57 8.92 -21.34
C THR A 197 -7.32 9.50 -20.71
N GLY A 198 -6.73 8.82 -19.73
CA GLY A 198 -5.60 9.34 -18.95
C GLY A 198 -5.96 10.47 -17.98
N GLU A 199 -7.24 10.85 -17.92
CA GLU A 199 -7.78 11.86 -17.01
C GLU A 199 -7.81 11.35 -15.57
N TRP A 200 -7.72 12.27 -14.62
CA TRP A 200 -7.81 11.93 -13.21
C TRP A 200 -9.23 12.14 -12.70
N LYS A 201 -9.78 11.12 -12.04
CA LYS A 201 -11.10 11.13 -11.41
C LYS A 201 -10.95 11.01 -9.91
N GLN A 202 -11.66 11.85 -9.18
CA GLN A 202 -11.67 11.85 -7.72
C GLN A 202 -13.00 11.30 -7.21
N GLN A 203 -12.94 10.41 -6.23
CA GLN A 203 -14.09 9.89 -5.51
C GLN A 203 -13.86 10.04 -4.00
N ARG A 204 -14.96 10.24 -3.28
CA ARG A 204 -14.96 10.39 -1.83
C ARG A 204 -16.17 9.66 -1.25
N PHE A 205 -15.93 8.88 -0.22
CA PHE A 205 -16.96 8.17 0.54
C PHE A 205 -16.77 8.48 2.03
N SER A 206 -17.87 8.57 2.76
CA SER A 206 -17.88 8.75 4.20
C SER A 206 -18.96 7.86 4.80
N PHE A 207 -18.61 7.15 5.88
CA PHE A 207 -19.47 6.17 6.52
C PHE A 207 -19.08 5.98 7.98
N SER A 208 -20.05 5.60 8.82
CA SER A 208 -19.79 5.16 10.19
C SER A 208 -19.41 3.69 10.16
N LEU A 209 -18.28 3.36 10.76
CA LEU A 209 -17.90 1.98 10.94
C LEU A 209 -18.76 1.32 12.04
N ASN A 210 -19.26 2.10 12.99
CA ASN A 210 -20.05 1.69 14.17
C ASN A 210 -21.51 1.35 13.87
N ASP A 211 -21.99 1.68 12.69
CA ASP A 211 -23.34 1.32 12.29
C ASP A 211 -23.35 -0.19 12.05
N GLU A 212 -24.07 -0.93 12.89
CA GLU A 212 -24.39 -2.32 12.58
C GLU A 212 -25.10 -2.33 11.23
N MET A 213 -24.57 -3.10 10.30
CA MET A 213 -25.25 -3.40 9.04
C MET A 213 -26.48 -4.24 9.42
N HIS A 214 -27.56 -3.59 9.85
CA HIS A 214 -28.85 -4.23 10.03
C HIS A 214 -29.29 -4.73 8.65
N SER A 215 -29.05 -6.01 8.42
CA SER A 215 -29.65 -6.80 7.34
C SER A 215 -30.63 -7.78 7.96
#